data_AF-D6E8T1-F1
#
_entry.id   AF-D6E8T1-F1
#
_cell.length_a   1.000
_cell.length_b   1.000
_cell.length_c   1.000
_cell.angle_alpha   90.00
_cell.angle_beta   90.00
_cell.angle_gamma   90.00
#
_symmetry.space_group_name_H-M   'P 1'
#
loop_
_entity.id
_entity.type
_entity.pdbx_description
1 polymer ?
#
loop_
_entity_poly.entity_id
_entity_poly.type
_entity_poly.pdbx_seq_one_letter_code
_entity_poly.pdbx_strand_id
1 'polypeptide(L)'
;MATWSGWSKPYGDSRAMAVGVDAWISSSSDTEVYITVSALAKSGDAGTWEAAYQYGVMTQDGHATAGNRGAEWNEAGRGVLNAGNGVAQGQHTYGPFTRETSAYNVTCWGKAWGETVNGYGAWAGSAEVYTTVTVPARPVYAPPAATGVTNTRQDDSRNVVAWANHSDTTHPYDSIKVERSIDGGS
;
A
#
# COMPACT_ATOMS: atom_id res chain seq x y z
N MET A 1 -9.57 -6.52 3.85
CA MET A 1 -10.40 -7.74 3.70
C MET A 1 -9.58 -8.70 2.89
N ALA A 2 -9.21 -9.85 3.47
CA ALA A 2 -8.29 -10.79 2.84
C ALA A 2 -8.87 -11.40 1.55
N THR A 3 -8.07 -11.38 0.49
CA THR A 3 -8.30 -12.13 -0.76
C THR A 3 -7.63 -13.49 -0.65
N TRP A 4 -8.32 -14.56 -1.07
CA TRP A 4 -7.85 -15.93 -0.90
C TRP A 4 -7.56 -16.60 -2.25
N SER A 5 -6.51 -17.41 -2.29
CA SER A 5 -6.26 -18.33 -3.38
C SER A 5 -7.36 -19.39 -3.45
N GLY A 6 -7.44 -20.09 -4.57
CA GLY A 6 -8.07 -21.41 -4.58
C GLY A 6 -7.35 -22.39 -3.66
N TRP A 7 -8.00 -23.49 -3.32
CA TRP A 7 -7.38 -24.59 -2.60
C TRP A 7 -6.37 -25.29 -3.51
N SER A 8 -5.10 -25.30 -3.11
CA SER A 8 -4.01 -25.99 -3.80
C SER A 8 -3.90 -27.42 -3.28
N LYS A 9 -3.92 -28.39 -4.21
CA LYS A 9 -3.79 -29.83 -3.94
C LYS A 9 -2.74 -30.42 -4.89
N PRO A 10 -1.52 -30.73 -4.41
CA PRO A 10 -0.39 -31.04 -5.30
C PRO A 10 -0.56 -32.38 -6.02
N TYR A 11 -0.80 -33.48 -5.30
CA TYR A 11 -1.00 -34.82 -5.86
C TYR A 11 -1.73 -35.78 -4.88
N GLY A 12 -2.59 -36.67 -5.40
CA GLY A 12 -3.13 -37.82 -4.66
C GLY A 12 -3.88 -37.47 -3.37
N ASP A 13 -3.51 -38.11 -2.25
CA ASP A 13 -4.08 -37.88 -0.90
C ASP A 13 -3.44 -36.68 -0.17
N SER A 14 -2.59 -35.90 -0.85
CA SER A 14 -2.02 -34.68 -0.28
C SER A 14 -3.14 -33.72 0.08
N ARG A 15 -3.09 -33.20 1.29
CA ARG A 15 -4.16 -32.40 1.89
C ARG A 15 -4.08 -30.95 1.42
N ALA A 16 -5.25 -30.31 1.29
CA ALA A 16 -5.37 -29.04 0.58
C ALA A 16 -5.01 -27.85 1.47
N MET A 17 -4.36 -26.83 0.88
CA MET A 17 -4.07 -25.56 1.55
C MET A 17 -4.45 -24.37 0.68
N ALA A 18 -4.78 -23.25 1.32
CA ALA A 18 -5.02 -21.98 0.68
C ALA A 18 -4.17 -20.89 1.36
N VAL A 19 -3.77 -19.89 0.58
CA VAL A 19 -3.11 -18.69 1.10
C VAL A 19 -4.02 -17.49 0.93
N GLY A 20 -4.03 -16.63 1.94
CA GLY A 20 -4.74 -15.36 1.93
C GLY A 20 -3.75 -14.21 1.94
N VAL A 21 -4.08 -13.13 1.25
CA VAL A 21 -3.40 -11.84 1.35
C VAL A 21 -4.39 -10.76 1.75
N ASP A 22 -4.05 -9.97 2.77
CA ASP A 22 -4.72 -8.69 3.04
C ASP A 22 -3.69 -7.57 2.96
N ALA A 23 -4.07 -6.44 2.40
CA ALA A 23 -3.16 -5.31 2.24
C ALA A 23 -3.91 -4.00 2.40
N TRP A 24 -3.29 -3.04 3.10
CA TRP A 24 -3.89 -1.74 3.38
C TRP A 24 -2.84 -0.66 3.58
N ILE A 25 -3.23 0.60 3.33
CA ILE A 25 -2.41 1.76 3.72
C ILE A 25 -2.42 1.84 5.25
N SER A 26 -1.26 1.60 5.86
CA SER A 26 -1.09 1.59 7.32
C SER A 26 -0.67 2.95 7.88
N SER A 27 -0.03 3.79 7.07
CA SER A 27 0.22 5.19 7.39
C SER A 27 0.31 6.03 6.11
N SER A 28 0.06 7.34 6.24
CA SER A 28 0.13 8.27 5.11
C SER A 28 0.50 9.69 5.54
N SER A 29 1.14 10.40 4.64
CA SER A 29 1.33 11.85 4.63
C SER A 29 0.81 12.42 3.30
N ASP A 30 0.97 13.72 3.08
CA ASP A 30 0.63 14.33 1.79
C ASP A 30 1.52 13.82 0.64
N THR A 31 2.75 13.41 0.95
CA THR A 31 3.75 13.06 -0.06
C THR A 31 3.93 11.56 -0.23
N GLU A 32 3.61 10.75 0.79
CA GLU A 32 3.98 9.34 0.85
C GLU A 32 2.95 8.50 1.59
N VAL A 33 2.91 7.20 1.29
CA VAL A 33 2.15 6.20 2.04
C VAL A 33 3.00 4.98 2.36
N TYR A 34 2.64 4.26 3.42
CA TYR A 34 3.17 2.94 3.74
C TYR A 34 2.04 1.92 3.64
N ILE A 35 2.33 0.77 3.05
CA ILE A 35 1.37 -0.31 2.84
C ILE A 35 1.80 -1.50 3.68
N THR A 36 0.91 -1.97 4.57
CA THR A 36 1.11 -3.24 5.26
C THR A 36 0.46 -4.36 4.46
N VAL A 37 1.21 -5.44 4.25
CA VAL A 37 0.74 -6.67 3.58
C VAL A 37 0.84 -7.80 4.59
N SER A 38 -0.23 -8.59 4.69
CA SER A 38 -0.35 -9.73 5.58
C SER A 38 -0.62 -10.98 4.76
N ALA A 39 0.15 -12.05 5.00
CA ALA A 39 -0.03 -13.35 4.37
C ALA A 39 -0.38 -14.41 5.42
N LEU A 40 -1.37 -15.24 5.12
CA LEU A 40 -1.83 -16.33 5.97
C LEU A 40 -2.03 -17.60 5.15
N ALA A 41 -1.32 -18.67 5.52
CA ALA A 41 -1.59 -20.02 5.03
C ALA A 41 -2.60 -20.71 5.95
N LYS A 42 -3.65 -21.26 5.37
CA LYS A 42 -4.62 -22.10 6.07
C LYS A 42 -4.81 -23.45 5.39
N SER A 43 -5.32 -24.38 6.17
CA SER A 43 -5.72 -25.72 5.79
C SER A 43 -7.17 -25.95 6.27
N GLY A 44 -7.78 -27.11 5.99
CA GLY A 44 -8.92 -27.59 6.77
C GLY A 44 -8.60 -27.73 8.26
N ASP A 45 -9.59 -27.99 9.09
CA ASP A 45 -9.41 -28.12 10.55
C ASP A 45 -8.50 -29.32 10.91
N ALA A 46 -7.56 -29.09 11.81
CA ALA A 46 -6.61 -30.08 12.30
C ALA A 46 -7.34 -31.33 12.84
N GLY A 47 -6.81 -32.52 12.51
CA GLY A 47 -7.43 -33.79 12.88
C GLY A 47 -8.54 -34.26 11.93
N THR A 48 -8.97 -33.46 10.96
CA THR A 48 -9.81 -33.93 9.84
C THR A 48 -8.95 -34.56 8.75
N TRP A 49 -9.54 -35.45 7.95
CA TRP A 49 -8.86 -36.16 6.87
C TRP A 49 -8.44 -35.24 5.70
N GLU A 50 -9.01 -34.03 5.61
CA GLU A 50 -8.77 -33.05 4.54
C GLU A 50 -7.65 -32.03 4.84
N ALA A 51 -7.22 -31.92 6.09
CA ALA A 51 -6.34 -30.85 6.57
C ALA A 51 -4.85 -31.22 6.56
N ALA A 52 -3.94 -30.45 5.96
CA ALA A 52 -2.48 -30.66 5.88
C ALA A 52 -1.75 -30.68 7.25
N TYR A 53 -2.17 -31.61 8.09
CA TYR A 53 -1.73 -31.87 9.44
C TYR A 53 -0.31 -32.39 9.43
N GLN A 54 0.54 -31.87 10.33
CA GLN A 54 1.93 -32.31 10.48
C GLN A 54 2.81 -32.10 9.24
N TYR A 55 2.47 -31.15 8.37
CA TYR A 55 3.37 -30.64 7.35
C TYR A 55 3.87 -29.25 7.70
N GLY A 56 5.15 -29.00 7.44
CA GLY A 56 5.77 -27.69 7.55
C GLY A 56 5.46 -26.82 6.33
N VAL A 57 5.19 -25.55 6.59
CA VAL A 57 4.80 -24.55 5.60
C VAL A 57 5.46 -23.21 5.93
N MET A 58 5.91 -22.53 4.89
CA MET A 58 6.38 -21.15 4.92
C MET A 58 5.39 -20.26 4.19
N THR A 59 5.20 -19.04 4.72
CA THR A 59 4.48 -17.96 4.06
C THR A 59 5.40 -16.79 3.76
N GLN A 60 5.06 -16.08 2.70
CA GLN A 60 5.75 -14.89 2.23
C GLN A 60 4.70 -13.85 1.86
N ASP A 61 5.03 -12.59 2.09
CA ASP A 61 4.25 -11.44 1.66
C ASP A 61 5.14 -10.48 0.86
N GLY A 62 4.52 -9.68 0.01
CA GLY A 62 5.26 -8.69 -0.77
C GLY A 62 4.39 -7.85 -1.69
N HIS A 63 5.06 -7.07 -2.52
CA HIS A 63 4.43 -6.30 -3.58
C HIS A 63 5.26 -6.34 -4.88
N ALA A 64 4.58 -6.14 -6.00
CA ALA A 64 5.23 -5.96 -7.29
C ALA A 64 5.84 -4.55 -7.40
N THR A 65 6.66 -4.32 -8.43
CA THR A 65 7.17 -2.98 -8.78
C THR A 65 6.01 -2.00 -8.92
N ALA A 66 6.08 -0.87 -8.21
CA ALA A 66 5.05 0.15 -8.25
C ALA A 66 5.59 1.53 -7.87
N GLY A 67 5.16 2.55 -8.62
CA GLY A 67 5.60 3.94 -8.43
C GLY A 67 7.12 4.06 -8.45
N ASN A 68 7.68 4.58 -7.36
CA ASN A 68 9.10 4.79 -7.17
C ASN A 68 9.87 3.57 -6.62
N ARG A 69 9.22 2.41 -6.41
CA ARG A 69 9.83 1.22 -5.81
C ARG A 69 9.88 0.03 -6.75
N GLY A 70 10.97 -0.73 -6.67
CA GLY A 70 11.04 -2.09 -7.23
C GLY A 70 10.16 -3.07 -6.45
N ALA A 71 10.06 -4.31 -6.96
CA ALA A 71 9.41 -5.38 -6.22
C ALA A 71 10.20 -5.73 -4.95
N GLU A 72 9.50 -5.87 -3.82
CA GLU A 72 10.07 -6.24 -2.52
C GLU A 72 9.19 -7.29 -1.85
N TRP A 73 9.80 -8.11 -0.99
CA TRP A 73 9.14 -9.19 -0.28
C TRP A 73 9.89 -9.56 0.98
N ASN A 74 9.17 -10.18 1.92
CA ASN A 74 9.73 -10.73 3.16
C ASN A 74 9.10 -12.09 3.48
N GLU A 75 9.85 -12.93 4.19
CA GLU A 75 9.28 -14.11 4.84
C GLU A 75 8.26 -13.65 5.89
N ALA A 76 7.01 -14.06 5.73
CA ALA A 76 5.92 -13.70 6.64
C ALA A 76 5.94 -14.59 7.90
N GLY A 77 6.13 -15.90 7.71
CA GLY A 77 6.19 -16.83 8.83
C GLY A 77 6.38 -18.28 8.42
N ARG A 78 6.59 -19.13 9.42
CA ARG A 78 6.71 -20.58 9.28
C ARG A 78 5.89 -21.28 10.34
N GLY A 79 5.34 -22.43 10.01
CA GLY A 79 4.62 -23.22 10.99
C GLY A 79 4.23 -24.61 10.50
N VAL A 80 3.59 -25.34 11.40
CA VAL A 80 3.11 -26.71 11.21
C VAL A 80 1.68 -26.75 11.71
N LEU A 81 0.77 -27.33 10.92
CA LEU A 81 -0.61 -27.48 11.36
C LEU A 81 -0.69 -28.55 12.44
N ASN A 82 -0.83 -28.12 13.70
CA ASN A 82 -0.97 -28.98 14.87
C ASN A 82 -2.36 -28.89 15.53
N ALA A 83 -3.06 -27.76 15.35
CA ALA A 83 -4.40 -27.50 15.87
C ALA A 83 -5.05 -26.35 15.07
N GLY A 84 -6.39 -26.28 15.04
CA GLY A 84 -7.11 -25.25 14.28
C GLY A 84 -6.91 -25.37 12.77
N ASN A 85 -6.91 -24.25 12.05
CA ASN A 85 -6.80 -24.23 10.59
C ASN A 85 -5.67 -23.33 10.05
N GLY A 86 -5.10 -22.45 10.87
CA GLY A 86 -3.97 -21.60 10.52
C GLY A 86 -2.64 -22.36 10.62
N VAL A 87 -1.78 -22.21 9.62
CA VAL A 87 -0.49 -22.92 9.56
C VAL A 87 0.68 -21.97 9.78
N ALA A 88 0.73 -20.88 9.01
CA ALA A 88 1.78 -19.88 9.07
C ALA A 88 1.18 -18.51 8.70
N GLN A 89 1.60 -17.46 9.40
CA GLN A 89 1.11 -16.11 9.19
C GLN A 89 2.21 -15.10 9.52
N GLY A 90 2.20 -13.98 8.81
CA GLY A 90 2.87 -12.76 9.24
C GLY A 90 2.45 -11.56 8.40
N GLN A 91 3.07 -10.43 8.69
CA GLN A 91 2.83 -9.18 7.96
C GLN A 91 4.07 -8.29 7.99
N HIS A 92 4.27 -7.54 6.92
CA HIS A 92 5.31 -6.52 6.82
C HIS A 92 4.75 -5.22 6.26
N THR A 93 5.40 -4.11 6.61
CA THR A 93 5.08 -2.78 6.09
C THR A 93 6.14 -2.36 5.08
N TYR A 94 5.68 -2.02 3.89
CA TYR A 94 6.51 -1.58 2.76
C TYR A 94 6.31 -0.09 2.52
N GLY A 95 7.38 0.59 2.16
CA GLY A 95 7.35 2.01 1.85
C GLY A 95 8.66 2.74 2.19
N PRO A 96 8.68 4.07 2.00
CA PRO A 96 7.54 4.85 1.52
C PRO A 96 7.27 4.64 0.02
N PHE A 97 5.99 4.68 -0.36
CA PHE A 97 5.50 4.86 -1.73
C PHE A 97 5.15 6.32 -1.95
N THR A 98 5.74 6.98 -2.95
CA THR A 98 5.46 8.39 -3.22
C THR A 98 4.06 8.56 -3.82
N ARG A 99 3.30 9.55 -3.33
CA ARG A 99 2.02 9.97 -3.92
C ARG A 99 2.29 10.84 -5.15
N GLU A 100 1.71 10.48 -6.27
CA GLU A 100 1.86 11.20 -7.54
C GLU A 100 0.69 12.18 -7.76
N THR A 101 0.70 12.93 -8.86
CA THR A 101 -0.43 13.80 -9.24
C THR A 101 -1.70 13.01 -9.55
N SER A 102 -1.58 11.71 -9.84
CA SER A 102 -2.69 10.78 -10.05
C SER A 102 -2.57 9.59 -9.10
N ALA A 103 -3.72 8.97 -8.79
CA ALA A 103 -3.74 7.74 -8.02
C ALA A 103 -3.20 6.58 -8.87
N TYR A 104 -2.54 5.62 -8.24
CA TYR A 104 -2.03 4.42 -8.90
C TYR A 104 -2.19 3.20 -8.00
N ASN A 105 -2.02 2.02 -8.58
CA ASN A 105 -2.24 0.75 -7.92
C ASN A 105 -0.91 0.07 -7.59
N VAL A 106 -0.84 -0.52 -6.40
CA VAL A 106 0.24 -1.41 -5.95
C VAL A 106 -0.34 -2.81 -5.84
N THR A 107 0.16 -3.73 -6.66
CA THR A 107 -0.21 -5.15 -6.56
C THR A 107 0.57 -5.79 -5.42
N CYS A 108 -0.15 -6.17 -4.37
CA CYS A 108 0.38 -6.90 -3.22
C CYS A 108 0.07 -8.39 -3.37
N TRP A 109 0.85 -9.25 -2.73
CA TRP A 109 0.67 -10.69 -2.86
C TRP A 109 1.06 -11.43 -1.59
N GLY A 110 0.45 -12.61 -1.45
CA GLY A 110 0.77 -13.58 -0.41
C GLY A 110 1.02 -14.93 -1.06
N LYS A 111 2.07 -15.61 -0.61
CA LYS A 111 2.49 -16.92 -1.13
C LYS A 111 2.74 -17.88 0.02
N ALA A 112 2.44 -19.15 -0.21
CA ALA A 112 2.78 -20.23 0.69
C ALA A 112 3.34 -21.43 -0.07
N TRP A 113 4.29 -22.14 0.52
CA TRP A 113 4.80 -23.42 0.02
C TRP A 113 5.25 -24.30 1.18
N GLY A 114 5.40 -25.59 0.93
CA GLY A 114 5.91 -26.48 1.95
C GLY A 114 7.41 -26.36 2.16
N GLU A 115 7.81 -26.41 3.43
CA GLU A 115 9.20 -26.42 3.85
C GLU A 115 9.34 -27.30 5.09
N THR A 116 10.52 -27.87 5.33
CA THR A 116 10.77 -28.59 6.57
C THR A 116 10.77 -27.60 7.75
N VAL A 117 9.85 -27.79 8.68
CA VAL A 117 9.70 -26.94 9.88
C VAL A 117 9.61 -27.84 11.11
N ASN A 118 10.43 -27.58 12.13
CA ASN A 118 10.42 -28.31 13.41
C ASN A 118 10.47 -29.85 13.26
N GLY A 119 11.20 -30.36 12.27
CA GLY A 119 11.33 -31.80 12.00
C GLY A 119 10.16 -32.42 11.20
N TYR A 120 9.12 -31.65 10.89
CA TYR A 120 8.01 -32.08 10.05
C TYR A 120 8.36 -31.91 8.56
N GLY A 121 7.91 -32.85 7.74
CA GLY A 121 8.14 -32.84 6.29
C GLY A 121 7.46 -31.64 5.62
N ALA A 122 8.01 -31.22 4.47
CA ALA A 122 7.42 -30.15 3.67
C ALA A 122 6.07 -30.60 3.07
N TRP A 123 5.07 -29.72 3.11
CA TRP A 123 3.87 -29.89 2.28
C TRP A 123 4.25 -29.91 0.78
N ALA A 124 3.67 -30.81 -0.01
CA ALA A 124 4.10 -31.01 -1.40
C ALA A 124 3.67 -29.88 -2.38
N GLY A 125 3.12 -28.78 -1.88
CA GLY A 125 2.41 -27.78 -2.67
C GLY A 125 2.91 -26.35 -2.57
N SER A 126 2.27 -25.52 -3.38
CA SER A 126 2.37 -24.07 -3.30
C SER A 126 1.04 -23.41 -3.62
N ALA A 127 0.79 -22.23 -3.07
CA ALA A 127 -0.34 -21.39 -3.37
C ALA A 127 0.10 -19.92 -3.40
N GLU A 128 -0.53 -19.11 -4.24
CA GLU A 128 -0.25 -17.68 -4.37
C GLU A 128 -1.55 -16.94 -4.67
N VAL A 129 -1.65 -15.71 -4.18
CA VAL A 129 -2.79 -14.83 -4.42
C VAL A 129 -2.34 -13.37 -4.42
N TYR A 130 -3.05 -12.56 -5.20
CA TYR A 130 -2.79 -11.13 -5.34
C TYR A 130 -3.98 -10.31 -4.84
N THR A 131 -3.69 -9.13 -4.33
CA THR A 131 -4.66 -8.07 -4.07
C THR A 131 -4.08 -6.74 -4.55
N THR A 132 -4.91 -5.73 -4.67
CA THR A 132 -4.48 -4.39 -5.11
C THR A 132 -4.79 -3.38 -4.03
N VAL A 133 -3.82 -2.51 -3.74
CA VAL A 133 -3.98 -1.32 -2.91
C VAL A 133 -3.82 -0.10 -3.79
N THR A 134 -4.80 0.80 -3.78
CA THR A 134 -4.71 2.08 -4.49
C THR A 134 -4.00 3.11 -3.62
N VAL A 135 -2.86 3.59 -4.07
CA VAL A 135 -2.18 4.77 -3.52
C VAL A 135 -2.93 6.01 -4.04
N PRO A 136 -3.50 6.85 -3.15
CA PRO A 136 -4.25 8.02 -3.59
C PRO A 136 -3.31 9.08 -4.17
N ALA A 137 -3.82 9.86 -5.13
CA ALA A 137 -3.15 11.05 -5.64
C ALA A 137 -2.77 11.99 -4.48
N ARG A 138 -1.68 12.72 -4.64
CA ARG A 138 -1.25 13.78 -3.74
C ARG A 138 -2.41 14.76 -3.50
N PRO A 139 -2.70 15.12 -2.24
CA PRO A 139 -3.78 16.04 -1.95
C PRO A 139 -3.37 17.44 -2.41
N VAL A 140 -4.38 18.22 -2.81
CA VAL A 140 -4.23 19.59 -3.25
C VAL A 140 -5.05 20.47 -2.32
N TYR A 141 -4.43 21.52 -1.79
CA TYR A 141 -5.00 22.46 -0.86
C TYR A 141 -4.94 23.89 -1.43
N ALA A 142 -5.74 24.78 -0.84
CA ALA A 142 -5.72 26.18 -1.20
C ALA A 142 -4.37 26.82 -0.81
N PRO A 143 -3.70 27.53 -1.72
CA PRO A 143 -2.39 28.06 -1.42
C PRO A 143 -2.41 29.13 -0.31
N PRO A 144 -1.29 29.29 0.44
CA PRO A 144 -1.15 30.37 1.41
C PRO A 144 -1.34 31.73 0.75
N ALA A 145 -1.83 32.71 1.49
CA ALA A 145 -2.00 34.07 0.99
C ALA A 145 -0.66 34.66 0.52
N ALA A 146 -0.70 35.41 -0.59
CA ALA A 146 0.46 36.16 -1.06
C ALA A 146 0.92 37.18 0.01
N THR A 147 2.22 37.44 0.07
CA THR A 147 2.82 38.37 1.05
C THR A 147 3.69 39.42 0.38
N GLY A 148 4.06 40.47 1.12
CA GLY A 148 4.97 41.50 0.61
C GLY A 148 4.39 42.24 -0.58
N VAL A 149 3.07 42.50 -0.56
CA VAL A 149 2.41 43.23 -1.63
C VAL A 149 2.94 44.67 -1.64
N THR A 150 3.56 45.06 -2.75
CA THR A 150 4.06 46.42 -2.97
C THR A 150 3.39 47.04 -4.19
N ASN A 151 3.19 48.35 -4.13
CA ASN A 151 2.73 49.14 -5.26
C ASN A 151 3.78 50.20 -5.58
N THR A 152 4.17 50.33 -6.84
CA THR A 152 5.05 51.40 -7.30
C THR A 152 4.45 52.07 -8.53
N ARG A 153 4.35 53.39 -8.47
CA ARG A 153 3.90 54.18 -9.61
C ARG A 153 4.92 54.06 -10.75
N GLN A 154 4.44 53.68 -11.93
CA GLN A 154 5.26 53.63 -13.13
C GLN A 154 5.10 54.91 -13.95
N ASP A 155 3.87 55.39 -14.10
CA ASP A 155 3.53 56.67 -14.73
C ASP A 155 2.17 57.18 -14.20
N ASP A 156 1.60 58.18 -14.86
CA ASP A 156 0.33 58.81 -14.46
C ASP A 156 -0.88 57.88 -14.58
N SER A 157 -0.78 56.85 -15.43
CA SER A 157 -1.88 55.93 -15.76
C SER A 157 -1.64 54.50 -15.26
N ARG A 158 -0.41 54.17 -14.84
CA ARG A 158 -0.01 52.80 -14.51
C ARG A 158 0.73 52.70 -13.18
N ASN A 159 0.42 51.61 -12.51
CA ASN A 159 1.08 51.15 -11.32
C ASN A 159 1.59 49.72 -11.56
N VAL A 160 2.74 49.39 -10.98
CA VAL A 160 3.25 48.03 -10.92
C VAL A 160 2.96 47.50 -9.52
N VAL A 161 2.19 46.42 -9.46
CA VAL A 161 1.93 45.67 -8.23
C VAL A 161 2.78 44.43 -8.25
N ALA A 162 3.54 44.20 -7.18
CA ALA A 162 4.37 43.02 -7.01
C ALA A 162 4.07 42.37 -5.67
N TRP A 163 4.27 41.06 -5.58
CA TRP A 163 4.03 40.26 -4.37
C TRP A 163 4.87 38.99 -4.42
N ALA A 164 5.00 38.32 -3.28
CA ALA A 164 5.57 36.98 -3.18
C ALA A 164 4.45 35.94 -3.10
N ASN A 165 4.50 34.95 -4.00
CA ASN A 165 3.68 33.73 -3.94
C ASN A 165 4.36 32.69 -3.04
N HIS A 166 3.55 31.80 -2.46
CA HIS A 166 4.03 30.69 -1.62
C HIS A 166 3.50 29.36 -2.15
N SER A 167 3.61 29.15 -3.46
CA SER A 167 3.18 27.89 -4.08
C SER A 167 4.13 26.75 -3.69
N ASP A 168 3.58 25.58 -3.41
CA ASP A 168 4.34 24.35 -3.30
C ASP A 168 3.62 23.20 -4.03
N THR A 169 4.12 21.98 -3.88
CA THR A 169 3.56 20.80 -4.57
C THR A 169 2.15 20.40 -4.12
N THR A 170 1.73 20.77 -2.91
CA THR A 170 0.36 20.52 -2.38
C THR A 170 -0.48 21.79 -2.38
N HIS A 171 0.11 22.95 -2.67
CA HIS A 171 -0.51 24.28 -2.69
C HIS A 171 -0.25 25.00 -4.03
N PRO A 172 -0.66 24.45 -5.18
CA PRO A 172 -0.47 25.10 -6.47
C PRO A 172 -1.38 26.34 -6.60
N TYR A 173 -0.86 27.40 -7.21
CA TYR A 173 -1.66 28.53 -7.65
C TYR A 173 -2.14 28.26 -9.08
N ASP A 174 -3.46 28.29 -9.28
CA ASP A 174 -4.06 28.23 -10.62
C ASP A 174 -4.26 29.64 -11.21
N SER A 175 -4.63 30.61 -10.35
CA SER A 175 -4.78 32.01 -10.73
C SER A 175 -4.58 32.94 -9.54
N ILE A 176 -4.41 34.24 -9.83
CA ILE A 176 -4.30 35.30 -8.83
C ILE A 176 -5.36 36.35 -9.13
N LYS A 177 -6.20 36.64 -8.14
CA LYS A 177 -7.19 37.70 -8.20
C LYS A 177 -6.59 38.98 -7.64
N VAL A 178 -6.53 40.03 -8.45
CA VAL A 178 -6.15 41.38 -8.00
C VAL A 178 -7.42 42.22 -7.87
N GLU A 179 -7.68 42.68 -6.65
CA GLU A 179 -8.82 43.55 -6.35
C GLU A 179 -8.33 44.98 -6.12
N ARG A 180 -9.08 45.95 -6.65
CA ARG A 180 -8.83 47.38 -6.44
C ARG A 180 -10.03 47.98 -5.70
N SER A 181 -9.76 48.67 -4.60
CA SER A 181 -10.72 49.54 -3.95
C SER A 181 -10.23 50.99 -4.05
N ILE A 182 -11.15 51.91 -4.34
CA ILE A 182 -10.91 53.35 -4.44
C ILE A 182 -11.79 54.00 -3.38
N ASP A 183 -11.24 54.95 -2.62
CA ASP A 183 -11.99 55.76 -1.66
C ASP A 183 -12.83 54.96 -0.63
N GLY A 184 -12.38 53.75 -0.29
CA GLY A 184 -13.06 52.88 0.69
C GLY A 184 -14.16 51.98 0.11
N GLY A 185 -14.35 51.95 -1.21
CA GLY A 185 -15.25 51.01 -1.89
C GLY A 185 -16.65 51.55 -2.19
N SER A 186 -16.79 52.85 -2.42
CA SER A 186 -18.03 53.52 -2.86
C SER A 186 -18.45 53.12 -4.28
#